data_AF-A0A8J3D5R2-F1
#
_entry.id   AF-A0A8J3D5R2-F1
#
_cell.length_a   1.000
_cell.length_b   1.000
_cell.length_c   1.000
_cell.angle_alpha   90.00
_cell.angle_beta   90.00
_cell.angle_gamma   90.00
#
_symmetry.space_group_name_H-M   'P 1'
#
loop_
_entity.id
_entity.type
_entity.pdbx_description
1 polymer ?
#
loop_
_entity_poly.entity_id
_entity_poly.type
_entity_poly.pdbx_seq_one_letter_code
_entity_poly.pdbx_strand_id
1 'polypeptide(L)'
;MKMKIWILLGIWLTGAVLVGCSSHTIYLVRHAEKAFTPANDPPLTAEGKSRAQALMDTLSDKNIEYIYSTNTARTRATAEPLATKLGLPILPYATDTLWEAAKHFRKLRGGNVLVVGHSNTLLPLLDQLPVTHQKKTIPDSDYDNLFVVKVKRRFLRPPLIRLQENVFGELAE
;
A
#
# COMPACT_ATOMS: atom_id res chain seq x y z
N MET A 1 15.96 -19.25 71.83
CA MET A 1 14.81 -19.56 70.95
C MET A 1 15.05 -18.88 69.59
N LYS A 2 15.38 -19.63 68.54
CA LYS A 2 15.68 -19.08 67.20
C LYS A 2 14.43 -19.19 66.32
N MET A 3 13.83 -18.06 65.98
CA MET A 3 12.64 -17.95 65.13
C MET A 3 13.06 -18.02 63.66
N LYS A 4 12.65 -19.08 62.95
CA LYS A 4 12.90 -19.25 61.52
C LYS A 4 11.78 -18.58 60.72
N ILE A 5 12.09 -17.43 60.14
CA ILE A 5 11.26 -16.76 59.13
C ILE A 5 11.41 -17.53 57.81
N TRP A 6 10.32 -18.11 57.33
CA TRP A 6 10.23 -18.72 56.00
C TRP A 6 9.87 -17.62 55.01
N ILE A 7 10.87 -17.15 54.25
CA ILE A 7 10.63 -16.25 53.12
C ILE A 7 10.05 -17.11 51.98
N LEU A 8 8.74 -17.05 51.80
CA LEU A 8 8.08 -17.48 50.58
C LEU A 8 8.58 -16.59 49.44
N LEU A 9 9.49 -17.13 48.63
CA LEU A 9 10.00 -16.50 47.42
C LEU A 9 8.88 -16.54 46.37
N GLY A 10 7.93 -15.61 46.47
CA GLY A 10 6.94 -15.38 45.43
C GLY A 10 7.66 -14.86 44.18
N ILE A 11 7.92 -15.74 43.23
CA ILE A 11 8.38 -15.39 41.89
C ILE A 11 7.27 -14.55 41.25
N TRP A 12 7.42 -13.23 41.32
CA TRP A 12 6.65 -12.29 40.51
C TRP A 12 7.14 -12.46 39.07
N LEU A 13 6.51 -13.38 38.35
CA LEU A 13 6.69 -13.54 36.91
C LEU A 13 6.13 -12.28 36.25
N THR A 14 6.94 -11.22 36.16
CA THR A 14 6.64 -10.07 35.32
C THR A 14 6.68 -10.57 33.89
N GLY A 15 5.52 -11.01 33.39
CA GLY A 15 5.32 -11.29 31.99
C GLY A 15 5.59 -10.01 31.21
N ALA A 16 6.80 -9.88 30.68
CA ALA A 16 7.11 -8.87 29.69
C ALA A 16 6.26 -9.19 28.45
N VAL A 17 5.07 -8.59 28.39
CA VAL A 17 4.26 -8.64 27.17
C VAL A 17 5.08 -7.92 26.12
N LEU A 18 5.70 -8.68 25.22
CA LEU A 18 6.31 -8.15 24.01
C LEU A 18 5.17 -7.61 23.16
N VAL A 19 4.86 -6.34 23.38
CA VAL A 19 3.86 -5.60 22.61
C VAL A 19 4.45 -5.38 21.23
N GLY A 20 4.14 -6.29 20.30
CA GLY A 20 4.52 -6.19 18.90
C GLY A 20 3.89 -4.95 18.26
N CYS A 21 4.71 -3.95 17.93
CA CYS A 21 4.30 -2.86 17.06
C CYS A 21 4.27 -3.39 15.62
N SER A 22 3.07 -3.73 15.11
CA SER A 22 2.91 -4.12 13.71
C SER A 22 2.71 -2.87 12.85
N SER A 23 3.56 -2.71 11.85
CA SER A 23 3.42 -1.70 10.81
C SER A 23 3.28 -2.36 9.45
N HIS A 24 2.50 -1.73 8.58
CA HIS A 24 2.47 -2.06 7.16
C HIS A 24 2.32 -0.78 6.34
N THR A 25 2.61 -0.88 5.04
CA THR A 25 2.62 0.23 4.10
C THR A 25 1.65 -0.05 2.98
N ILE A 26 0.88 0.96 2.61
CA ILE A 26 -0.01 0.97 1.46
C ILE A 26 0.66 1.85 0.41
N TYR A 27 1.03 1.26 -0.72
CA TYR A 27 1.57 1.95 -1.88
C TYR A 27 0.43 2.17 -2.87
N LEU A 28 0.13 3.41 -3.22
CA LEU A 28 -0.92 3.74 -4.17
C LEU A 28 -0.31 4.41 -5.39
N VAL A 29 -0.68 3.91 -6.57
CA VAL A 29 -0.25 4.44 -7.86
C VAL A 29 -1.42 4.51 -8.83
N ARG A 30 -1.33 5.42 -9.80
CA ARG A 30 -2.18 5.38 -10.99
C ARG A 30 -1.66 4.27 -11.93
N HIS A 31 -2.52 3.74 -12.80
CA HIS A 31 -2.03 2.99 -13.96
C HIS A 31 -0.97 3.78 -14.75
N ALA A 32 -0.07 3.08 -15.43
CA ALA A 32 0.91 3.69 -16.33
C ALA A 32 0.28 4.19 -17.66
N GLU A 33 1.11 4.76 -18.53
CA GLU A 33 0.74 5.33 -19.83
C GLU A 33 -0.09 4.34 -20.65
N LYS A 34 -1.26 4.80 -21.10
CA LYS A 34 -2.22 4.00 -21.87
C LYS A 34 -2.26 4.45 -23.32
N ALA A 35 -2.56 3.52 -24.22
CA ALA A 35 -2.86 3.83 -25.61
C ALA A 35 -4.16 4.67 -25.71
N PHE A 36 -4.37 5.23 -26.90
CA PHE A 36 -5.63 5.91 -27.23
C PHE A 36 -6.71 4.92 -27.69
N THR A 37 -6.31 3.78 -28.26
CA THR A 37 -7.20 2.78 -28.83
C THR A 37 -6.97 1.38 -28.23
N PRO A 38 -8.02 0.57 -28.05
CA PRO A 38 -9.45 0.95 -28.12
C PRO A 38 -9.82 1.93 -26.98
N ALA A 39 -10.82 2.79 -27.21
CA ALA A 39 -11.18 3.85 -26.26
C ALA A 39 -11.71 3.33 -24.91
N ASN A 40 -12.43 2.20 -24.93
CA ASN A 40 -13.13 1.69 -23.74
C ASN A 40 -12.18 1.10 -22.68
N ASP A 41 -11.20 0.32 -23.10
CA ASP A 41 -10.20 -0.27 -22.21
C ASP A 41 -8.84 -0.36 -22.90
N PRO A 42 -8.18 0.79 -23.12
CA PRO A 42 -6.92 0.81 -23.85
C PRO A 42 -5.82 0.08 -23.06
N PRO A 43 -4.96 -0.69 -23.74
CA PRO A 43 -3.79 -1.30 -23.13
C PRO A 43 -2.73 -0.23 -22.78
N LEU A 44 -1.66 -0.65 -22.09
CA LEU A 44 -0.49 0.19 -21.89
C LEU A 44 0.27 0.43 -23.21
N THR A 45 0.85 1.62 -23.36
CA THR A 45 1.83 1.90 -24.42
C THR A 45 3.16 1.20 -24.14
N ALA A 46 4.15 1.37 -25.03
CA ALA A 46 5.51 0.89 -24.77
C ALA A 46 6.11 1.60 -23.54
N GLU A 47 5.94 2.93 -23.44
CA GLU A 47 6.35 3.72 -22.28
C GLU A 47 5.66 3.23 -21.00
N GLY A 48 4.35 2.94 -21.08
CA GLY A 48 3.59 2.45 -19.94
C GLY A 48 4.06 1.09 -19.45
N LYS A 49 4.48 0.20 -20.36
CA LYS A 49 5.09 -1.09 -20.00
C LYS A 49 6.45 -0.88 -19.31
N SER A 50 7.27 0.04 -19.81
CA SER A 50 8.54 0.40 -19.16
C SER A 50 8.32 0.97 -17.76
N ARG A 51 7.29 1.82 -17.57
CA ARG A 51 6.92 2.33 -16.25
C ARG A 51 6.41 1.24 -15.31
N ALA A 52 5.62 0.28 -15.82
CA ALA A 52 5.19 -0.87 -15.03
C ALA A 52 6.39 -1.73 -14.56
N GLN A 53 7.42 -1.84 -15.40
CA GLN A 53 8.68 -2.49 -15.03
C GLN A 53 9.42 -1.69 -13.93
N ALA A 54 9.50 -0.37 -14.07
CA ALA A 54 10.10 0.49 -13.05
C ALA A 54 9.34 0.44 -11.71
N LEU A 55 8.01 0.30 -11.73
CA LEU A 55 7.22 0.07 -10.52
C LEU A 55 7.60 -1.25 -9.83
N MET A 56 7.78 -2.31 -10.62
CA MET A 56 8.26 -3.59 -10.11
C MET A 56 9.64 -3.46 -9.46
N ASP A 57 10.59 -2.81 -10.13
CA ASP A 57 11.93 -2.58 -9.58
C ASP A 57 11.87 -1.80 -8.26
N THR A 58 11.05 -0.75 -8.22
CA THR A 58 10.85 0.12 -7.04
C THR A 58 10.28 -0.62 -5.82
N LEU A 59 9.41 -1.61 -6.05
CA LEU A 59 8.63 -2.26 -4.99
C LEU A 59 9.02 -3.72 -4.70
N SER A 60 9.91 -4.32 -5.50
CA SER A 60 10.29 -5.74 -5.39
C SER A 60 10.89 -6.14 -4.04
N ASP A 61 11.59 -5.23 -3.38
CA ASP A 61 12.21 -5.43 -2.06
C ASP A 61 11.36 -4.89 -0.89
N LYS A 62 10.13 -4.44 -1.17
CA LYS A 62 9.28 -3.76 -0.19
C LYS A 62 8.33 -4.70 0.55
N ASN A 63 8.56 -6.01 0.56
CA ASN A 63 7.71 -6.99 1.27
C ASN A 63 6.22 -6.80 0.95
N ILE A 64 5.91 -6.68 -0.35
CA ILE A 64 4.54 -6.62 -0.85
C ILE A 64 3.95 -8.03 -0.76
N GLU A 65 2.82 -8.15 -0.07
CA GLU A 65 2.08 -9.40 0.13
C GLU A 65 0.69 -9.36 -0.53
N TYR A 66 0.25 -8.17 -0.92
CA TYR A 66 -1.06 -7.95 -1.52
C TYR A 66 -0.95 -6.98 -2.69
N ILE A 67 -1.62 -7.30 -3.79
CA ILE A 67 -1.71 -6.44 -4.96
C ILE A 67 -3.17 -6.29 -5.32
N TYR A 68 -3.65 -5.05 -5.34
CA TYR A 68 -5.01 -4.70 -5.71
C TYR A 68 -5.02 -3.78 -6.92
N SER A 69 -5.98 -3.97 -7.82
CA SER A 69 -6.22 -3.05 -8.93
C SER A 69 -7.71 -2.87 -9.21
N THR A 70 -8.10 -1.78 -9.87
CA THR A 70 -9.40 -1.79 -10.56
C THR A 70 -9.35 -2.76 -11.75
N ASN A 71 -10.50 -3.11 -12.32
CA ASN A 71 -10.59 -4.18 -13.33
C ASN A 71 -10.25 -3.76 -14.77
N THR A 72 -9.68 -2.58 -14.99
CA THR A 72 -9.27 -2.15 -16.34
C THR A 72 -8.01 -2.87 -16.81
N ALA A 73 -7.83 -3.02 -18.12
CA ALA A 73 -6.64 -3.65 -18.70
C ALA A 73 -5.36 -2.92 -18.27
N ARG A 74 -5.38 -1.58 -18.34
CA ARG A 74 -4.23 -0.73 -17.98
C ARG A 74 -3.83 -0.82 -16.50
N THR A 75 -4.78 -0.88 -15.56
CA THR A 75 -4.46 -1.00 -14.13
C THR A 75 -3.89 -2.37 -13.79
N ARG A 76 -4.45 -3.44 -14.36
CA ARG A 76 -3.91 -4.80 -14.22
C ARG A 76 -2.52 -4.91 -14.82
N ALA A 77 -2.35 -4.46 -16.07
CA ALA A 77 -1.07 -4.48 -16.77
C ALA A 77 0.03 -3.66 -16.07
N THR A 78 -0.33 -2.62 -15.31
CA THR A 78 0.64 -1.84 -14.52
C THR A 78 1.17 -2.63 -13.31
N ALA A 79 0.31 -3.46 -12.70
CA ALA A 79 0.67 -4.30 -11.55
C ALA A 79 1.33 -5.64 -11.95
N GLU A 80 1.07 -6.12 -13.17
CA GLU A 80 1.46 -7.43 -13.67
C GLU A 80 2.95 -7.79 -13.48
N PRO A 81 3.92 -6.90 -13.75
CA PRO A 81 5.34 -7.27 -13.59
C PRO A 81 5.69 -7.57 -12.13
N LEU A 82 5.18 -6.78 -11.17
CA LEU A 82 5.37 -7.03 -9.74
C LEU A 82 4.64 -8.29 -9.26
N ALA A 83 3.40 -8.48 -9.70
CA ALA A 83 2.62 -9.67 -9.40
C ALA A 83 3.34 -10.95 -9.85
N THR A 84 3.84 -10.95 -11.08
CA THR A 84 4.61 -12.05 -11.66
C THR A 84 5.91 -12.29 -10.87
N LYS A 85 6.66 -11.22 -10.58
CA LYS A 85 7.94 -11.31 -9.86
C LYS A 85 7.79 -11.90 -8.46
N LEU A 86 6.70 -11.57 -7.76
CA LEU A 86 6.44 -12.01 -6.39
C LEU A 86 5.58 -13.28 -6.30
N GLY A 87 5.05 -13.76 -7.43
CA GLY A 87 4.11 -14.90 -7.45
C GLY A 87 2.78 -14.60 -6.75
N LEU A 88 2.33 -13.35 -6.76
CA LEU A 88 1.12 -12.90 -6.08
C LEU A 88 -0.03 -12.67 -7.07
N PRO A 89 -1.28 -12.96 -6.70
CA PRO A 89 -2.43 -12.62 -7.51
C PRO A 89 -2.73 -11.11 -7.48
N ILE A 90 -3.29 -10.59 -8.58
CA ILE A 90 -3.88 -9.25 -8.62
C ILE A 90 -5.35 -9.36 -8.24
N LEU A 91 -5.73 -8.78 -7.10
CA LEU A 91 -7.09 -8.82 -6.59
C LEU A 91 -7.87 -7.57 -7.02
N PRO A 92 -9.13 -7.71 -7.49
CA PRO A 92 -9.93 -6.56 -7.84
C PRO A 92 -10.38 -5.77 -6.59
N TYR A 93 -10.53 -4.46 -6.73
CA TYR A 93 -11.30 -3.63 -5.77
C TYR A 93 -12.28 -2.72 -6.52
N ALA A 94 -13.37 -2.37 -5.84
CA ALA A 94 -14.45 -1.56 -6.41
C ALA A 94 -14.22 -0.05 -6.15
N THR A 95 -14.58 0.79 -7.11
CA THR A 95 -14.38 2.25 -7.04
C THR A 95 -15.61 3.01 -6.57
N ASP A 96 -16.76 2.35 -6.48
CA ASP A 96 -18.02 2.87 -5.93
C ASP A 96 -18.01 2.86 -4.39
N THR A 97 -17.24 1.97 -3.75
CA THR A 97 -17.11 1.89 -2.28
C THR A 97 -15.67 2.12 -1.78
N LEU A 98 -15.05 3.24 -2.16
CA LEU A 98 -13.66 3.56 -1.77
C LEU A 98 -13.40 3.55 -0.26
N TRP A 99 -14.39 3.92 0.57
CA TRP A 99 -14.26 3.90 2.02
C TRP A 99 -14.10 2.47 2.57
N GLU A 100 -14.74 1.48 1.94
CA GLU A 100 -14.60 0.06 2.27
C GLU A 100 -13.21 -0.44 1.89
N ALA A 101 -12.76 -0.09 0.68
CA ALA A 101 -11.42 -0.41 0.19
C ALA A 101 -10.33 0.15 1.13
N ALA A 102 -10.40 1.44 1.49
CA ALA A 102 -9.46 2.07 2.43
C ALA A 102 -9.49 1.41 3.82
N LYS A 103 -10.69 1.11 4.34
CA LYS A 103 -10.85 0.39 5.61
C LYS A 103 -10.24 -1.01 5.55
N HIS A 104 -10.40 -1.71 4.43
CA HIS A 104 -9.83 -3.03 4.17
C HIS A 104 -8.30 -2.98 4.13
N PHE A 105 -7.71 -2.12 3.30
CA PHE A 105 -6.26 -1.99 3.17
C PHE A 105 -5.58 -1.60 4.49
N ARG A 106 -6.23 -0.78 5.33
CA ARG A 106 -5.74 -0.45 6.67
C ARG A 106 -5.76 -1.63 7.66
N LYS A 107 -6.58 -2.65 7.40
CA LYS A 107 -6.69 -3.83 8.27
C LYS A 107 -5.74 -4.97 7.90
N LEU A 108 -5.20 -4.97 6.68
CA LEU A 108 -4.23 -5.97 6.21
C LEU A 108 -3.04 -6.13 7.17
N ARG A 109 -2.49 -7.36 7.19
CA ARG A 109 -1.43 -7.85 8.08
C ARG A 109 -0.49 -8.72 7.28
N GLY A 110 0.68 -9.04 7.80
CA GLY A 110 1.61 -9.96 7.14
C GLY A 110 2.50 -9.29 6.09
N GLY A 111 2.10 -8.16 5.52
CA GLY A 111 3.00 -7.35 4.70
C GLY A 111 2.36 -6.12 4.10
N ASN A 112 3.05 -5.56 3.11
CA ASN A 112 2.67 -4.32 2.46
C ASN A 112 1.75 -4.58 1.28
N VAL A 113 1.05 -3.55 0.83
CA VAL A 113 0.06 -3.66 -0.24
C VAL A 113 0.34 -2.64 -1.34
N LEU A 114 0.28 -3.08 -2.59
CA LEU A 114 0.18 -2.22 -3.76
C LEU A 114 -1.30 -2.07 -4.15
N VAL A 115 -1.72 -0.83 -4.42
CA VAL A 115 -3.05 -0.49 -4.93
C VAL A 115 -2.89 0.33 -6.21
N VAL A 116 -3.43 -0.17 -7.32
CA VAL A 116 -3.37 0.48 -8.64
C VAL A 116 -4.75 0.98 -9.07
N GLY A 117 -4.88 2.28 -9.25
CA GLY A 117 -6.14 2.93 -9.62
C GLY A 117 -6.03 3.92 -10.78
N HIS A 118 -6.89 4.93 -10.76
CA HIS A 118 -6.99 6.00 -11.74
C HIS A 118 -6.71 7.37 -11.10
N SER A 119 -6.38 8.38 -11.91
CA SER A 119 -6.19 9.77 -11.45
C SER A 119 -7.39 10.27 -10.62
N ASN A 120 -8.60 9.95 -11.05
CA ASN A 120 -9.85 10.35 -10.39
C ASN A 120 -10.27 9.46 -9.21
N THR A 121 -9.60 8.32 -8.94
CA THR A 121 -9.93 7.45 -7.80
C THR A 121 -8.85 7.46 -6.71
N LEU A 122 -7.62 7.84 -7.05
CA LEU A 122 -6.48 7.74 -6.14
C LEU A 122 -6.55 8.76 -5.00
N LEU A 123 -6.79 10.04 -5.32
CA LEU A 123 -6.95 11.08 -4.29
C LEU A 123 -8.21 10.85 -3.45
N PRO A 124 -9.40 10.55 -4.03
CA PRO A 124 -10.56 10.21 -3.21
C PRO A 124 -10.38 8.98 -2.33
N LEU A 125 -9.54 8.01 -2.71
CA LEU A 125 -9.18 6.87 -1.86
C LEU A 125 -8.25 7.30 -0.71
N LEU A 126 -7.31 8.22 -0.95
CA LEU A 126 -6.48 8.82 0.10
C LEU A 126 -7.31 9.63 1.09
N ASP A 127 -8.34 10.34 0.62
CA ASP A 127 -9.29 11.08 1.47
C ASP A 127 -10.03 10.17 2.46
N GLN A 128 -10.16 8.87 2.16
CA GLN A 128 -10.75 7.89 3.09
C GLN A 128 -9.78 7.42 4.18
N LEU A 129 -8.50 7.79 4.08
CA LEU A 129 -7.48 7.53 5.08
C LEU A 129 -7.29 8.79 5.94
N PRO A 130 -7.00 8.66 7.24
CA PRO A 130 -6.77 9.81 8.12
C PRO A 130 -5.37 10.41 7.87
N VAL A 131 -5.17 10.94 6.67
CA VAL A 131 -3.95 11.60 6.19
C VAL A 131 -4.32 12.91 5.50
N THR A 132 -3.35 13.78 5.32
CA THR A 132 -3.50 14.98 4.49
C THR A 132 -2.53 14.87 3.32
N HIS A 133 -3.02 15.06 2.10
CA HIS A 133 -2.20 15.12 0.90
C HIS A 133 -2.16 16.55 0.34
N GLN A 134 -1.02 16.91 -0.24
CA GLN A 134 -0.76 18.20 -0.84
C GLN A 134 -1.39 18.27 -2.24
N LYS A 135 -1.21 17.22 -3.04
CA LYS A 135 -1.73 17.15 -4.41
C LYS A 135 -3.26 17.22 -4.42
N LYS A 136 -3.82 18.17 -5.18
CA LYS A 136 -5.28 18.37 -5.33
C LYS A 136 -5.89 17.73 -6.57
N THR A 137 -5.06 17.50 -7.58
CA THR A 137 -5.43 16.82 -8.83
C THR A 137 -4.23 16.06 -9.37
N ILE A 138 -4.48 14.98 -10.10
CA ILE A 138 -3.48 14.24 -10.86
C ILE A 138 -3.80 14.47 -12.34
N PRO A 139 -3.03 15.30 -13.07
CA PRO A 139 -3.23 15.53 -14.49
C PRO A 139 -3.22 14.23 -15.29
N ASP A 140 -3.90 14.21 -16.44
CA ASP A 140 -3.93 13.02 -17.28
C ASP A 140 -2.56 12.60 -17.82
N SER A 141 -1.61 13.53 -17.92
CA SER A 141 -0.20 13.28 -18.30
C SER A 141 0.68 12.81 -17.15
N ASP A 142 0.18 12.78 -15.91
CA ASP A 142 0.95 12.52 -14.70
C ASP A 142 0.79 11.06 -14.24
N TYR A 143 1.81 10.24 -14.49
CA TYR A 143 1.79 8.77 -14.33
C TYR A 143 2.76 8.23 -13.28
N ASP A 144 3.63 9.07 -12.73
CA ASP A 144 4.76 8.66 -11.89
C ASP A 144 4.50 8.79 -10.38
N ASN A 145 3.32 9.25 -9.97
CA ASN A 145 3.01 9.43 -8.54
C ASN A 145 3.03 8.10 -7.77
N LEU A 146 3.77 8.09 -6.67
CA LEU A 146 3.79 7.03 -5.66
C LEU A 146 3.39 7.59 -4.30
N PHE A 147 2.16 7.31 -3.88
CA PHE A 147 1.69 7.65 -2.54
C PHE A 147 2.01 6.51 -1.58
N VAL A 148 2.77 6.81 -0.53
CA VAL A 148 3.24 5.82 0.45
C VAL A 148 2.58 6.11 1.80
N VAL A 149 1.56 5.32 2.14
CA VAL A 149 0.84 5.44 3.41
C VAL A 149 1.35 4.40 4.40
N LYS A 150 2.11 4.85 5.41
CA LYS A 150 2.62 4.01 6.49
C LYS A 150 1.60 3.94 7.62
N VAL A 151 1.14 2.75 7.96
CA VAL A 151 0.20 2.47 9.06
C VAL A 151 0.96 1.80 10.19
N LYS A 152 1.19 2.52 11.29
CA LYS A 152 1.86 2.02 12.50
C LYS A 152 0.84 1.79 13.60
N ARG A 153 0.60 0.54 13.97
CA ARG A 153 -0.35 0.21 15.04
C ARG A 153 0.29 0.36 16.39
N ARG A 154 -0.50 0.86 17.33
CA ARG A 154 -0.05 1.22 18.67
C ARG A 154 -0.94 0.50 19.67
N PHE A 155 -0.32 -0.01 20.72
CA PHE A 155 -1.06 -0.61 21.81
C PHE A 155 -1.82 0.46 22.58
N LEU A 156 -3.12 0.20 22.81
CA LEU A 156 -4.05 1.11 23.52
C LEU A 156 -4.17 2.52 22.91
N ARG A 157 -3.72 2.74 21.67
CA ARG A 157 -3.82 4.03 20.97
C ARG A 157 -4.28 3.82 19.53
N PRO A 158 -4.97 4.81 18.93
CA PRO A 158 -5.25 4.78 17.50
C PRO A 158 -3.99 4.57 16.66
N PRO A 159 -4.10 3.92 15.48
CA PRO A 159 -2.97 3.75 14.58
C PRO A 159 -2.43 5.11 14.16
N LEU A 160 -1.10 5.25 14.15
CA LEU A 160 -0.44 6.40 13.55
C LEU A 160 -0.34 6.15 12.05
N ILE A 161 -0.90 7.05 11.25
CA ILE A 161 -0.88 6.96 9.79
C ILE A 161 -0.12 8.17 9.24
N ARG A 162 0.83 7.93 8.33
CA ARG A 162 1.63 8.98 7.68
C ARG A 162 1.65 8.75 6.18
N LEU A 163 1.47 9.83 5.43
CA LEU A 163 1.60 9.84 3.98
C LEU A 163 2.97 10.41 3.58
N GLN A 164 3.57 9.83 2.55
CA GLN A 164 4.68 10.41 1.78
C GLN A 164 4.26 10.44 0.31
N GLU A 165 4.49 11.55 -0.37
CA GLU A 165 4.23 11.73 -1.80
C GLU A 165 5.58 11.66 -2.51
N ASN A 166 5.79 10.59 -3.27
CA ASN A 166 7.02 10.32 -4.02
C ASN A 166 6.71 10.20 -5.51
N VAL A 167 7.75 10.08 -6.32
CA VAL A 167 7.66 9.68 -7.73
C VAL A 167 8.42 8.38 -7.97
N PHE A 168 8.12 7.67 -9.05
CA PHE A 168 8.83 6.47 -9.48
C PHE A 168 8.95 6.39 -11.01
N GLY A 169 9.97 5.67 -11.48
CA GLY A 169 10.15 5.45 -12.92
C GLY A 169 10.39 6.73 -13.69
N GLU A 170 11.27 7.60 -13.18
CA GLU A 170 11.86 8.66 -14.01
C GLU A 170 12.49 7.99 -15.23
N LEU A 171 11.91 8.24 -16.40
CA LEU A 171 12.44 7.74 -17.66
C LEU A 171 13.66 8.61 -17.98
N ALA A 172 14.81 7.98 -18.24
CA ALA A 172 15.98 8.71 -18.71
C ALA A 172 15.60 9.47 -19.99
N GLU A 173 15.88 10.78 -20.01
CA GLU A 173 15.70 11.66 -21.18
C GLU A 173 16.50 11.19 -22.40
#